data_AF-A0A2E3IFA9-F1
#
_entry.id   AF-A0A2E3IFA9-F1
#
_cell.length_a   1.000
_cell.length_b   1.000
_cell.length_c   1.000
_cell.angle_alpha   90.00
_cell.angle_beta   90.00
_cell.angle_gamma   90.00
#
_symmetry.space_group_name_H-M   'P 1'
#
loop_
_entity.id
_entity.type
_entity.pdbx_description
1 polymer ?
#
loop_
_entity_poly.entity_id
_entity_poly.type
_entity_poly.pdbx_seq_one_letter_code
_entity_poly.pdbx_strand_id
1 'polypeptide(L)'
;MWRIVHLVSLVLGMSVLGAQENESPEALLDALLPNPKKIEEFDRLVDELGADGFKVRKEAMDRLLEAPLIPDRVLQRGLKSEEPEIRARVREIIKRGGKARSEVVFRRALELLVAGDEKGLLNKVAAVFEGGVTADGALSARVGSSIALPEDRELLDRLAGAGSTSARRMAAAGAEAIGEVGLGILRHLLRDADESVRMQAAVGLANLGQHAGARGLAEFLDSESTAVRIRAWEGLQALTRQNFGYSPIGRSEVRKAAVQKWEEFLKGEFVLKGRVGESRVIALFNGRNLTGWTPYRRGNKVAPNEVSWKVEDGVLHCPGEGPGDLRTNAEFEDYVLVVSYRASQPGADGGIGIMMTPRNGQPAGGFRMDGGDYLEVQLLPGGSGDLYKIGAFRAKVEGKELGFAQRRMREVKEPLNEWHEMRLEVRDGLVKVYLNGLLVNEAVGHEKPGRILLREEQFKLEFRQITLLPVGG
;
A
#
# COMPACT_ATOMS: atom_id res chain seq x y z
N MET A 1 -13.02 -1.39 -50.75
CA MET A 1 -12.51 -0.10 -51.25
C MET A 1 -12.26 0.78 -50.02
N TRP A 2 -10.99 0.92 -49.61
CA TRP A 2 -10.36 2.01 -48.80
C TRP A 2 -10.96 2.41 -47.43
N ARG A 3 -10.22 2.75 -46.36
CA ARG A 3 -8.79 2.66 -45.94
C ARG A 3 -8.72 3.21 -44.49
N ILE A 4 -7.79 2.68 -43.69
CA ILE A 4 -7.33 3.15 -42.36
C ILE A 4 -6.43 4.40 -42.49
N VAL A 5 -6.37 5.29 -41.46
CA VAL A 5 -5.17 5.89 -40.78
C VAL A 5 -5.64 6.48 -39.41
N HIS A 6 -5.39 5.93 -38.20
CA HIS A 6 -4.22 5.99 -37.26
C HIS A 6 -3.73 7.41 -36.85
N LEU A 7 -3.14 7.75 -35.69
CA LEU A 7 -2.89 7.24 -34.31
C LEU A 7 -1.75 8.11 -33.72
N VAL A 8 -1.77 8.56 -32.45
CA VAL A 8 -0.58 8.90 -31.59
C VAL A 8 -1.10 9.02 -30.14
N SER A 9 -0.64 8.38 -29.05
CA SER A 9 0.41 7.40 -28.74
C SER A 9 0.12 6.78 -27.36
N LEU A 10 -0.07 5.45 -27.28
CA LEU A 10 0.00 4.65 -26.04
C LEU A 10 0.06 3.14 -26.38
N VAL A 11 0.94 2.74 -27.31
CA VAL A 11 0.87 1.41 -27.95
C VAL A 11 1.90 0.39 -27.42
N LEU A 12 2.92 0.80 -26.66
CA LEU A 12 3.99 -0.15 -26.28
C LEU A 12 3.70 -1.01 -25.03
N GLY A 13 2.67 -0.69 -24.23
CA GLY A 13 2.33 -1.47 -23.03
C GLY A 13 1.23 -2.53 -23.25
N MET A 14 0.24 -2.22 -24.10
CA MET A 14 -0.95 -3.07 -24.25
C MET A 14 -0.74 -4.29 -25.15
N SER A 15 0.19 -4.24 -26.12
CA SER A 15 0.43 -5.38 -27.02
C SER A 15 1.19 -6.53 -26.36
N VAL A 16 2.06 -6.25 -25.39
CA VAL A 16 2.79 -7.28 -24.62
C VAL A 16 1.88 -7.92 -23.58
N LEU A 17 1.07 -7.12 -22.87
CA LEU A 17 0.12 -7.62 -21.88
C LEU A 17 -0.98 -8.50 -22.51
N GLY A 18 -1.50 -8.15 -23.70
CA GLY A 18 -2.52 -8.94 -24.39
C GLY A 18 -2.04 -10.31 -24.89
N ALA A 19 -0.73 -10.51 -25.06
CA ALA A 19 -0.16 -11.81 -25.41
C ALA A 19 0.08 -12.70 -24.18
N GLN A 20 0.16 -12.11 -22.98
CA GLN A 20 0.50 -12.78 -21.72
C GLN A 20 -0.72 -13.25 -20.90
N GLU A 21 -1.95 -12.96 -21.33
CA GLU A 21 -3.16 -13.33 -20.57
C GLU A 21 -3.35 -14.86 -20.42
N ASN A 22 -2.73 -15.67 -21.30
CA ASN A 22 -2.81 -17.14 -21.30
C ASN A 22 -1.48 -17.84 -20.95
N GLU A 23 -0.45 -17.13 -20.51
CA GLU A 23 0.84 -17.72 -20.17
C GLU A 23 0.85 -18.30 -18.73
N SER A 24 1.51 -19.45 -18.54
CA SER A 24 1.70 -20.06 -17.22
C SER A 24 2.59 -19.18 -16.33
N PRO A 25 2.48 -19.26 -14.99
CA PRO A 25 3.37 -18.51 -14.11
C PRO A 25 4.84 -18.88 -14.33
N GLU A 26 5.15 -20.13 -14.65
CA GLU A 26 6.51 -20.55 -15.02
C GLU A 26 7.03 -19.81 -16.26
N ALA A 27 6.24 -19.71 -17.33
CA ALA A 27 6.64 -19.03 -18.56
C ALA A 27 6.89 -17.53 -18.32
N LEU A 28 6.04 -16.89 -17.53
CA LEU A 28 6.20 -15.49 -17.12
C LEU A 28 7.47 -15.28 -16.28
N LEU A 29 7.78 -16.21 -15.36
CA LEU A 29 9.01 -16.17 -14.59
C LEU A 29 10.23 -16.41 -15.48
N ASP A 30 10.20 -17.35 -16.41
CA ASP A 30 11.28 -17.61 -17.35
C ASP A 30 11.57 -16.42 -18.27
N ALA A 31 10.52 -15.68 -18.67
CA ALA A 31 10.67 -14.43 -19.38
C ALA A 31 11.40 -13.35 -18.55
N LEU A 32 11.32 -13.45 -17.23
CA LEU A 32 12.00 -12.57 -16.26
C LEU A 32 13.36 -13.13 -15.79
N LEU A 33 13.69 -14.37 -16.10
CA LEU A 33 14.96 -14.93 -15.66
C LEU A 33 16.10 -14.57 -16.63
N PRO A 34 17.27 -14.16 -16.09
CA PRO A 34 18.42 -13.90 -16.94
C PRO A 34 18.95 -15.20 -17.55
N ASN A 35 18.88 -15.34 -18.87
CA ASN A 35 19.64 -16.37 -19.60
C ASN A 35 21.12 -15.95 -19.62
N PRO A 36 22.10 -16.79 -19.21
CA PRO A 36 23.52 -16.43 -19.19
C PRO A 36 24.03 -15.74 -20.47
N LYS A 37 23.58 -16.23 -21.64
CA LYS A 37 23.91 -15.61 -22.94
C LYS A 37 23.31 -14.21 -23.09
N LYS A 38 22.07 -14.01 -22.63
CA LYS A 38 21.43 -12.69 -22.59
C LYS A 38 22.15 -11.76 -21.63
N ILE A 39 22.71 -12.26 -20.52
CA ILE A 39 23.41 -11.35 -19.61
C ILE A 39 24.72 -10.87 -20.23
N GLU A 40 25.50 -11.74 -20.88
CA GLU A 40 26.68 -11.30 -21.63
C GLU A 40 26.31 -10.30 -22.73
N GLU A 41 25.17 -10.50 -23.39
CA GLU A 41 24.63 -9.56 -24.37
C GLU A 41 24.31 -8.21 -23.73
N PHE A 42 23.63 -8.17 -22.58
CA PHE A 42 23.32 -6.93 -21.87
C PHE A 42 24.57 -6.25 -21.31
N ASP A 43 25.52 -7.01 -20.77
CA ASP A 43 26.80 -6.50 -20.29
C ASP A 43 27.57 -5.82 -21.43
N ARG A 44 27.54 -6.41 -22.65
CA ARG A 44 28.11 -5.79 -23.85
C ARG A 44 27.37 -4.53 -24.27
N LEU A 45 26.04 -4.56 -24.29
CA LEU A 45 25.22 -3.39 -24.65
C LEU A 45 25.47 -2.22 -23.68
N VAL A 46 25.67 -2.49 -22.39
CA VAL A 46 26.02 -1.45 -21.41
C VAL A 46 27.39 -0.85 -21.69
N ASP A 47 28.38 -1.65 -22.08
CA ASP A 47 29.70 -1.14 -22.47
C ASP A 47 29.60 -0.28 -23.74
N GLU A 48 28.78 -0.69 -24.70
CA GLU A 48 28.50 0.05 -25.94
C GLU A 48 27.80 1.40 -25.71
N LEU A 49 27.19 1.64 -24.54
CA LEU A 49 26.66 2.97 -24.17
C LEU A 49 27.76 4.02 -24.04
N GLY A 50 29.02 3.63 -23.83
CA GLY A 50 30.17 4.52 -23.75
C GLY A 50 30.98 4.64 -25.04
N ALA A 51 30.62 3.91 -26.11
CA ALA A 51 31.40 3.89 -27.35
C ALA A 51 31.55 5.28 -27.99
N ASP A 52 32.67 5.61 -28.62
CA ASP A 52 32.89 6.93 -29.27
C ASP A 52 31.89 7.22 -30.41
N GLY A 53 31.47 6.17 -31.11
CA GLY A 53 30.53 6.27 -32.23
C GLY A 53 29.09 6.51 -31.78
N PHE A 54 28.50 7.65 -32.18
CA PHE A 54 27.09 7.99 -31.86
C PHE A 54 26.10 6.88 -32.27
N LYS A 55 26.30 6.28 -33.44
CA LYS A 55 25.43 5.21 -33.95
C LYS A 55 25.41 3.99 -33.04
N VAL A 56 26.58 3.57 -32.55
CA VAL A 56 26.75 2.42 -31.63
C VAL A 56 26.04 2.70 -30.31
N ARG A 57 26.28 3.88 -29.70
CA ARG A 57 25.60 4.26 -28.44
C ARG A 57 24.09 4.29 -28.59
N LYS A 58 23.59 4.81 -29.73
CA LYS A 58 22.15 4.90 -30.00
C LYS A 58 21.53 3.52 -30.14
N GLU A 59 22.13 2.64 -30.94
CA GLU A 59 21.64 1.27 -31.13
C GLU A 59 21.63 0.47 -29.81
N ALA A 60 22.68 0.62 -28.99
CA ALA A 60 22.73 0.01 -27.67
C ALA A 60 21.63 0.56 -26.74
N MET A 61 21.42 1.88 -26.74
CA MET A 61 20.36 2.52 -25.97
C MET A 61 18.98 2.02 -26.40
N ASP A 62 18.68 2.00 -27.70
CA ASP A 62 17.39 1.59 -28.23
C ASP A 62 17.10 0.12 -27.87
N ARG A 63 18.09 -0.78 -28.03
CA ARG A 63 17.96 -2.20 -27.63
C ARG A 63 17.75 -2.38 -26.14
N LEU A 64 18.44 -1.62 -25.29
CA LEU A 64 18.25 -1.67 -23.83
C LEU A 64 16.88 -1.09 -23.43
N LEU A 65 16.39 -0.07 -24.11
CA LEU A 65 15.05 0.49 -23.86
C LEU A 65 13.92 -0.42 -24.35
N GLU A 66 14.15 -1.19 -25.41
CA GLU A 66 13.23 -2.20 -25.92
C GLU A 66 13.30 -3.51 -25.15
N ALA A 67 14.39 -3.73 -24.40
CA ALA A 67 14.55 -4.93 -23.59
C ALA A 67 13.39 -5.08 -22.59
N PRO A 68 12.76 -6.26 -22.55
CA PRO A 68 11.65 -6.50 -21.63
C PRO A 68 12.10 -6.55 -20.16
N LEU A 69 13.35 -6.97 -19.92
CA LEU A 69 14.00 -6.96 -18.62
C LEU A 69 15.52 -6.87 -18.80
N ILE A 70 16.15 -5.93 -18.10
CA ILE A 70 17.61 -5.88 -17.92
C ILE A 70 17.88 -6.30 -16.47
N PRO A 71 18.71 -7.33 -16.22
CA PRO A 71 19.03 -7.76 -14.86
C PRO A 71 19.62 -6.61 -14.05
N ASP A 72 19.18 -6.41 -12.80
CA ASP A 72 19.68 -5.31 -11.95
C ASP A 72 21.19 -5.38 -11.79
N ARG A 73 21.82 -6.57 -11.74
CA ARG A 73 23.28 -6.68 -11.72
C ARG A 73 23.97 -5.92 -12.87
N VAL A 74 23.39 -5.94 -14.07
CA VAL A 74 23.92 -5.26 -15.26
C VAL A 74 23.70 -3.76 -15.13
N LEU A 75 22.53 -3.33 -14.65
CA LEU A 75 22.22 -1.94 -14.38
C LEU A 75 23.12 -1.36 -13.28
N GLN A 76 23.32 -2.07 -12.17
CA GLN A 76 24.20 -1.69 -11.07
C GLN A 76 25.65 -1.61 -11.52
N ARG A 77 26.12 -2.54 -12.36
CA ARG A 77 27.44 -2.46 -13.00
C ARG A 77 27.55 -1.16 -13.80
N GLY A 78 26.57 -0.87 -14.65
CA GLY A 78 26.52 0.37 -15.44
C GLY A 78 26.48 1.64 -14.58
N LEU A 79 25.73 1.65 -13.48
CA LEU A 79 25.66 2.76 -12.52
C LEU A 79 26.99 2.98 -11.76
N LYS A 80 27.77 1.91 -11.58
CA LYS A 80 29.11 1.94 -10.94
C LYS A 80 30.25 2.13 -11.94
N SER A 81 29.98 2.24 -13.23
CA SER A 81 31.00 2.43 -14.27
C SER A 81 31.80 3.72 -14.04
N GLU A 82 33.09 3.72 -14.36
CA GLU A 82 33.96 4.92 -14.29
C GLU A 82 33.60 5.95 -15.37
N GLU A 83 32.99 5.50 -16.47
CA GLU A 83 32.49 6.30 -17.60
C GLU A 83 31.22 7.11 -17.24
N PRO A 84 31.27 8.46 -17.23
CA PRO A 84 30.10 9.29 -16.90
C PRO A 84 28.91 9.12 -17.85
N GLU A 85 29.18 8.90 -19.14
CA GLU A 85 28.16 8.73 -20.18
C GLU A 85 27.36 7.43 -19.97
N ILE A 86 28.06 6.32 -19.65
CA ILE A 86 27.43 5.04 -19.31
C ILE A 86 26.50 5.24 -18.10
N ARG A 87 27.00 5.87 -17.01
CA ARG A 87 26.17 6.13 -15.82
C ARG A 87 24.92 6.95 -16.15
N ALA A 88 25.05 8.00 -16.97
CA ALA A 88 23.93 8.87 -17.34
C ALA A 88 22.86 8.12 -18.17
N ARG A 89 23.29 7.32 -19.16
CA ARG A 89 22.38 6.56 -20.01
C ARG A 89 21.70 5.41 -19.28
N VAL A 90 22.41 4.73 -18.40
CA VAL A 90 21.82 3.69 -17.54
C VAL A 90 20.75 4.27 -16.62
N ARG A 91 20.95 5.48 -16.05
CA ARG A 91 19.89 6.18 -15.30
C ARG A 91 18.68 6.49 -16.18
N GLU A 92 18.88 6.90 -17.43
CA GLU A 92 17.79 7.17 -18.36
C GLU A 92 17.04 5.89 -18.76
N ILE A 93 17.72 4.75 -18.93
CA ILE A 93 17.10 3.44 -19.18
C ILE A 93 16.23 3.03 -17.98
N ILE A 94 16.75 3.18 -16.77
CA ILE A 94 15.99 2.92 -15.53
C ILE A 94 14.75 3.82 -15.47
N LYS A 95 14.91 5.11 -15.78
CA LYS A 95 13.83 6.10 -15.78
C LYS A 95 12.73 5.79 -16.80
N ARG A 96 13.07 5.25 -17.97
CA ARG A 96 12.13 4.98 -19.08
C ARG A 96 11.32 3.68 -18.93
N GLY A 97 11.43 2.98 -17.80
CA GLY A 97 10.39 2.03 -17.40
C GLY A 97 10.67 0.55 -17.73
N GLY A 98 11.92 0.16 -18.01
CA GLY A 98 12.28 -1.26 -18.10
C GLY A 98 11.86 -2.02 -16.83
N LYS A 99 12.19 -1.46 -15.67
CA LYS A 99 11.81 -2.02 -14.35
C LYS A 99 10.29 -2.12 -14.16
N ALA A 100 9.54 -1.06 -14.51
CA ALA A 100 8.09 -1.02 -14.32
C ALA A 100 7.36 -2.10 -15.13
N ARG A 101 7.83 -2.40 -16.35
CA ARG A 101 7.26 -3.51 -17.16
C ARG A 101 7.54 -4.86 -16.53
N SER A 102 8.78 -5.10 -16.09
CA SER A 102 9.14 -6.36 -15.44
C SER A 102 8.39 -6.59 -14.13
N GLU A 103 8.15 -5.54 -13.34
CA GLU A 103 7.34 -5.62 -12.12
C GLU A 103 5.87 -5.94 -12.41
N VAL A 104 5.34 -5.51 -13.55
CA VAL A 104 3.98 -5.88 -13.99
C VAL A 104 3.89 -7.36 -14.34
N VAL A 105 4.82 -7.86 -15.16
CA VAL A 105 4.90 -9.28 -15.52
C VAL A 105 5.11 -10.13 -14.26
N PHE A 106 6.01 -9.71 -13.37
CA PHE A 106 6.31 -10.45 -12.15
C PHE A 106 5.10 -10.51 -11.22
N ARG A 107 4.41 -9.38 -11.02
CA ARG A 107 3.16 -9.36 -10.24
C ARG A 107 2.14 -10.35 -10.80
N ARG A 108 1.97 -10.41 -12.11
CA ARG A 108 1.04 -11.34 -12.75
C ARG A 108 1.44 -12.80 -12.49
N ALA A 109 2.73 -13.12 -12.61
CA ALA A 109 3.24 -14.45 -12.29
C ALA A 109 2.95 -14.83 -10.82
N LEU A 110 3.19 -13.92 -9.88
CA LEU A 110 2.88 -14.13 -8.46
C LEU A 110 1.37 -14.30 -8.20
N GLU A 111 0.51 -13.55 -8.89
CA GLU A 111 -0.95 -13.71 -8.79
C GLU A 111 -1.41 -15.08 -9.27
N LEU A 112 -0.85 -15.57 -10.39
CA LEU A 112 -1.14 -16.90 -10.93
C LEU A 112 -0.65 -18.01 -9.98
N LEU A 113 0.55 -17.87 -9.40
CA LEU A 113 1.07 -18.81 -8.39
C LEU A 113 0.16 -18.92 -7.15
N VAL A 114 -0.47 -17.83 -6.74
CA VAL A 114 -1.39 -17.84 -5.60
C VAL A 114 -2.76 -18.42 -5.97
N ALA A 115 -3.18 -18.27 -7.23
CA ALA A 115 -4.46 -18.77 -7.72
C ALA A 115 -4.40 -20.26 -8.12
N GLY A 116 -3.21 -20.77 -8.46
CA GLY A 116 -2.98 -22.16 -8.81
C GLY A 116 -2.37 -22.97 -7.67
N ASP A 117 -2.10 -24.25 -7.96
CA ASP A 117 -1.47 -25.21 -7.04
C ASP A 117 -0.02 -25.56 -7.46
N GLU A 118 0.56 -24.79 -8.37
CA GLU A 118 1.91 -25.01 -8.89
C GLU A 118 2.98 -24.78 -7.80
N LYS A 119 3.76 -25.82 -7.49
CA LYS A 119 4.88 -25.79 -6.54
C LYS A 119 6.21 -25.97 -7.25
N GLY A 120 7.32 -25.76 -6.53
CA GLY A 120 8.67 -25.94 -7.06
C GLY A 120 9.18 -24.78 -7.94
N LEU A 121 8.43 -23.67 -8.01
CA LEU A 121 8.82 -22.45 -8.73
C LEU A 121 9.47 -21.39 -7.84
N LEU A 122 9.65 -21.65 -6.55
CA LEU A 122 10.20 -20.67 -5.61
C LEU A 122 11.62 -20.26 -5.98
N ASN A 123 12.42 -21.17 -6.55
CA ASN A 123 13.77 -20.89 -7.04
C ASN A 123 13.77 -19.82 -8.14
N LYS A 124 12.80 -19.87 -9.06
CA LYS A 124 12.63 -18.88 -10.14
C LYS A 124 12.19 -17.55 -9.56
N VAL A 125 11.23 -17.56 -8.64
CA VAL A 125 10.77 -16.35 -7.93
C VAL A 125 11.94 -15.67 -7.21
N ALA A 126 12.77 -16.45 -6.51
CA ALA A 126 13.93 -15.92 -5.81
C ALA A 126 14.96 -15.30 -6.77
N ALA A 127 15.26 -15.97 -7.87
CA ALA A 127 16.16 -15.44 -8.89
C ALA A 127 15.64 -14.15 -9.53
N VAL A 128 14.32 -13.97 -9.68
CA VAL A 128 13.73 -12.70 -10.13
C VAL A 128 13.93 -11.58 -9.09
N PHE A 129 13.76 -11.87 -7.80
CA PHE A 129 14.08 -10.91 -6.73
C PHE A 129 15.56 -10.54 -6.68
N GLU A 130 16.46 -11.53 -6.83
CA GLU A 130 17.90 -11.32 -6.92
C GLU A 130 18.28 -10.48 -8.15
N GLY A 131 17.50 -10.59 -9.23
CA GLY A 131 17.56 -9.72 -10.40
C GLY A 131 17.05 -8.30 -10.18
N GLY A 132 16.65 -7.92 -8.96
CA GLY A 132 16.27 -6.57 -8.54
C GLY A 132 14.83 -6.14 -8.90
N VAL A 133 14.02 -7.07 -9.41
CA VAL A 133 12.59 -6.83 -9.64
C VAL A 133 11.87 -6.83 -8.29
N THR A 134 11.03 -5.83 -8.04
CA THR A 134 10.27 -5.73 -6.79
C THR A 134 8.83 -6.17 -6.98
N ALA A 135 8.18 -6.56 -5.89
CA ALA A 135 6.78 -6.97 -5.88
C ALA A 135 6.04 -6.41 -4.67
N ASP A 136 4.71 -6.50 -4.68
CA ASP A 136 3.91 -6.21 -3.49
C ASP A 136 4.24 -7.19 -2.35
N GLY A 137 4.41 -6.67 -1.13
CA GLY A 137 4.83 -7.46 0.01
C GLY A 137 3.77 -8.44 0.51
N ALA A 138 2.48 -8.09 0.39
CA ALA A 138 1.39 -8.98 0.79
C ALA A 138 1.22 -10.12 -0.22
N LEU A 139 1.27 -9.82 -1.52
CA LEU A 139 1.29 -10.83 -2.57
C LEU A 139 2.50 -11.77 -2.43
N SER A 140 3.68 -11.22 -2.14
CA SER A 140 4.91 -11.99 -1.93
C SER A 140 4.78 -12.96 -0.74
N ALA A 141 4.19 -12.50 0.37
CA ALA A 141 3.91 -13.37 1.52
C ALA A 141 2.93 -14.51 1.16
N ARG A 142 1.85 -14.21 0.42
CA ARG A 142 0.88 -15.22 -0.03
C ARG A 142 1.53 -16.30 -0.90
N VAL A 143 2.38 -15.91 -1.84
CA VAL A 143 3.15 -16.86 -2.66
C VAL A 143 4.02 -17.74 -1.76
N GLY A 144 4.79 -17.14 -0.86
CA GLY A 144 5.64 -17.88 0.09
C GLY A 144 4.84 -18.92 0.88
N SER A 145 3.68 -18.56 1.42
CA SER A 145 2.83 -19.50 2.15
C SER A 145 2.20 -20.60 1.28
N SER A 146 1.94 -20.33 0.00
CA SER A 146 1.25 -21.26 -0.90
C SER A 146 2.18 -22.29 -1.52
N ILE A 147 3.37 -21.88 -1.96
CA ILE A 147 4.22 -22.71 -2.83
C ILE A 147 5.46 -23.30 -2.14
N ALA A 148 5.84 -22.79 -0.95
CA ALA A 148 7.06 -23.24 -0.28
C ALA A 148 6.95 -24.70 0.19
N LEU A 149 8.06 -25.42 0.03
CA LEU A 149 8.21 -26.81 0.44
C LEU A 149 9.36 -26.94 1.47
N PRO A 150 9.36 -27.98 2.34
CA PRO A 150 10.42 -28.15 3.34
C PRO A 150 11.86 -28.15 2.77
N GLU A 151 12.06 -28.67 1.56
CA GLU A 151 13.32 -28.65 0.81
C GLU A 151 13.76 -27.23 0.40
N ASP A 152 12.86 -26.26 0.34
CA ASP A 152 13.16 -24.87 0.00
C ASP A 152 13.80 -24.09 1.17
N ARG A 153 14.08 -24.73 2.31
CA ARG A 153 14.64 -24.07 3.50
C ARG A 153 15.84 -23.18 3.17
N GLU A 154 16.80 -23.66 2.39
CA GLU A 154 18.01 -22.88 2.08
C GLU A 154 17.69 -21.69 1.19
N LEU A 155 16.73 -21.85 0.28
CA LEU A 155 16.25 -20.80 -0.59
C LEU A 155 15.53 -19.70 0.20
N LEU A 156 14.66 -20.08 1.14
CA LEU A 156 13.98 -19.17 2.05
C LEU A 156 14.98 -18.41 2.94
N ASP A 157 16.05 -19.06 3.39
CA ASP A 157 17.12 -18.42 4.17
C ASP A 157 17.86 -17.35 3.33
N ARG A 158 18.16 -17.63 2.06
CA ARG A 158 18.69 -16.62 1.14
C ARG A 158 17.73 -15.45 0.92
N LEU A 159 16.44 -15.73 0.75
CA LEU A 159 15.42 -14.68 0.63
C LEU A 159 15.29 -13.85 1.91
N ALA A 160 15.47 -14.46 3.08
CA ALA A 160 15.46 -13.76 4.37
C ALA A 160 16.63 -12.77 4.51
N GLY A 161 17.77 -13.04 3.86
CA GLY A 161 18.91 -12.11 3.79
C GLY A 161 18.85 -11.09 2.65
N ALA A 162 17.80 -11.10 1.83
CA ALA A 162 17.74 -10.26 0.63
C ALA A 162 17.50 -8.77 0.96
N GLY A 163 18.06 -7.87 0.13
CA GLY A 163 17.83 -6.43 0.26
C GLY A 163 16.36 -6.01 0.05
N SER A 164 15.58 -6.83 -0.67
CA SER A 164 14.16 -6.59 -0.93
C SER A 164 13.29 -6.95 0.29
N THR A 165 12.59 -5.96 0.86
CA THR A 165 11.58 -6.19 1.92
C THR A 165 10.54 -7.23 1.49
N SER A 166 10.09 -7.19 0.24
CA SER A 166 9.08 -8.14 -0.26
C SER A 166 9.60 -9.58 -0.30
N ALA A 167 10.88 -9.78 -0.63
CA ALA A 167 11.54 -11.08 -0.57
C ALA A 167 11.63 -11.60 0.87
N ARG A 168 12.02 -10.75 1.82
CA ARG A 168 12.08 -11.13 3.24
C ARG A 168 10.70 -11.45 3.83
N ARG A 169 9.65 -10.74 3.39
CA ARG A 169 8.25 -11.09 3.75
C ARG A 169 7.81 -12.43 3.18
N MET A 170 8.20 -12.74 1.94
CA MET A 170 7.98 -14.06 1.34
C MET A 170 8.71 -15.16 2.13
N ALA A 171 9.96 -14.91 2.51
CA ALA A 171 10.75 -15.83 3.33
C ALA A 171 10.07 -16.13 4.67
N ALA A 172 9.57 -15.11 5.37
CA ALA A 172 8.84 -15.30 6.63
C ALA A 172 7.57 -16.16 6.45
N ALA A 173 6.75 -15.86 5.43
CA ALA A 173 5.52 -16.62 5.20
C ALA A 173 5.79 -18.06 4.74
N GLY A 174 6.80 -18.27 3.88
CA GLY A 174 7.24 -19.61 3.48
C GLY A 174 7.84 -20.39 4.65
N ALA A 175 8.60 -19.73 5.52
CA ALA A 175 9.16 -20.35 6.73
C ALA A 175 8.06 -20.82 7.70
N GLU A 176 6.95 -20.09 7.82
CA GLU A 176 5.76 -20.56 8.55
C GLU A 176 5.16 -21.80 7.89
N ALA A 177 5.00 -21.80 6.56
CA ALA A 177 4.38 -22.90 5.82
C ALA A 177 5.16 -24.22 5.88
N ILE A 178 6.49 -24.16 6.00
CA ILE A 178 7.35 -25.36 6.12
C ILE A 178 7.52 -25.84 7.57
N GLY A 179 6.81 -25.24 8.53
CA GLY A 179 6.73 -25.72 9.91
C GLY A 179 8.03 -25.58 10.70
N GLU A 180 8.37 -26.62 11.49
CA GLU A 180 9.51 -26.58 12.42
C GLU A 180 10.85 -26.28 11.73
N VAL A 181 11.00 -26.72 10.47
CA VAL A 181 12.21 -26.50 9.66
C VAL A 181 12.45 -25.00 9.41
N GLY A 182 11.39 -24.18 9.34
CA GLY A 182 11.46 -22.74 9.12
C GLY A 182 11.68 -21.90 10.38
N LEU A 183 11.67 -22.50 11.58
CA LEU A 183 11.76 -21.75 12.84
C LEU A 183 13.04 -20.91 12.96
N GLY A 184 14.17 -21.40 12.42
CA GLY A 184 15.43 -20.65 12.42
C GLY A 184 15.31 -19.33 11.65
N ILE A 185 14.69 -19.38 10.46
CA ILE A 185 14.48 -18.22 9.58
C ILE A 185 13.57 -17.21 10.26
N LEU A 186 12.45 -17.66 10.83
CA LEU A 186 11.51 -16.77 11.53
C LEU A 186 12.15 -16.07 12.74
N ARG A 187 12.97 -16.78 13.53
CA ARG A 187 13.69 -16.18 14.66
C ARG A 187 14.69 -15.12 14.21
N HIS A 188 15.34 -15.31 13.07
CA HIS A 188 16.21 -14.31 12.47
C HIS A 188 15.40 -13.06 12.03
N LEU A 189 14.32 -13.27 11.28
CA LEU A 189 13.47 -12.21 10.73
C LEU A 189 12.67 -11.44 11.80
N LEU A 190 12.52 -11.97 13.02
CA LEU A 190 11.95 -11.24 14.14
C LEU A 190 12.76 -9.97 14.49
N ARG A 191 14.02 -9.91 14.07
CA ARG A 191 14.95 -8.77 14.28
C ARG A 191 15.16 -7.93 13.02
N ASP A 192 14.33 -8.11 11.99
CA ASP A 192 14.45 -7.36 10.74
C ASP A 192 14.30 -5.85 10.98
N ALA A 193 14.95 -5.03 10.15
CA ALA A 193 14.79 -3.58 10.22
C ALA A 193 13.36 -3.14 9.85
N ASP A 194 12.68 -3.89 8.96
CA ASP A 194 11.35 -3.56 8.47
C ASP A 194 10.23 -4.11 9.39
N GLU A 195 9.35 -3.22 9.83
CA GLU A 195 8.23 -3.54 10.73
C GLU A 195 7.31 -4.64 10.16
N SER A 196 7.07 -4.61 8.84
CA SER A 196 6.16 -5.56 8.20
C SER A 196 6.75 -6.96 8.09
N VAL A 197 8.08 -7.07 7.98
CA VAL A 197 8.80 -8.36 8.02
C VAL A 197 8.78 -8.92 9.44
N ARG A 198 9.10 -8.10 10.45
CA ARG A 198 9.03 -8.52 11.86
C ARG A 198 7.62 -9.00 12.24
N MET A 199 6.57 -8.29 11.80
CA MET A 199 5.17 -8.69 12.02
C MET A 199 4.88 -10.07 11.41
N GLN A 200 5.26 -10.32 10.16
CA GLN A 200 5.06 -11.62 9.52
C GLN A 200 5.82 -12.74 10.26
N ALA A 201 7.05 -12.47 10.71
CA ALA A 201 7.85 -13.42 11.47
C ALA A 201 7.25 -13.72 12.86
N ALA A 202 6.76 -12.70 13.56
CA ALA A 202 6.09 -12.85 14.86
C ALA A 202 4.81 -13.68 14.74
N VAL A 203 4.01 -13.42 13.71
CA VAL A 203 2.82 -14.21 13.36
C VAL A 203 3.19 -15.67 13.11
N GLY A 204 4.18 -15.92 12.24
CA GLY A 204 4.62 -17.28 11.90
C GLY A 204 5.11 -18.06 13.12
N LEU A 205 5.93 -17.44 13.96
CA LEU A 205 6.39 -18.06 15.21
C LEU A 205 5.22 -18.40 16.15
N ALA A 206 4.27 -17.48 16.31
CA ALA A 206 3.13 -17.70 17.20
C ALA A 206 2.21 -18.82 16.68
N ASN A 207 1.98 -18.87 15.37
CA ASN A 207 1.20 -19.92 14.72
C ASN A 207 1.87 -21.30 14.80
N LEU A 208 3.21 -21.34 14.85
CA LEU A 208 4.00 -22.54 15.13
C LEU A 208 4.20 -22.80 16.64
N GLY A 209 3.39 -22.18 17.51
CA GLY A 209 3.37 -22.45 18.94
C GLY A 209 4.55 -21.86 19.73
N GLN A 210 5.37 -20.99 19.13
CA GLN A 210 6.51 -20.38 19.81
C GLN A 210 6.07 -19.12 20.58
N HIS A 211 6.29 -19.10 21.90
CA HIS A 211 6.00 -17.92 22.74
C HIS A 211 6.73 -16.65 22.29
N ALA A 212 7.90 -16.80 21.65
CA ALA A 212 8.64 -15.69 21.06
C ALA A 212 7.81 -14.91 20.02
N GLY A 213 6.92 -15.58 19.29
CA GLY A 213 6.02 -14.93 18.34
C GLY A 213 4.98 -14.05 19.04
N ALA A 214 4.33 -14.56 20.10
CA ALA A 214 3.38 -13.78 20.89
C ALA A 214 4.07 -12.58 21.58
N ARG A 215 5.29 -12.76 22.08
CA ARG A 215 6.09 -11.65 22.64
C ARG A 215 6.43 -10.61 21.57
N GLY A 216 6.85 -11.04 20.38
CA GLY A 216 7.07 -10.14 19.25
C GLY A 216 5.81 -9.40 18.81
N LEU A 217 4.63 -10.04 18.88
CA LEU A 217 3.36 -9.35 18.59
C LEU A 217 3.08 -8.21 19.55
N ALA A 218 3.44 -8.33 20.83
CA ALA A 218 3.21 -7.30 21.83
C ALA A 218 4.01 -6.02 21.57
N GLU A 219 5.19 -6.11 20.96
CA GLU A 219 6.01 -4.94 20.59
C GLU A 219 5.27 -4.01 19.61
N PHE A 220 4.35 -4.55 18.80
CA PHE A 220 3.56 -3.79 17.84
C PHE A 220 2.34 -3.09 18.43
N LEU A 221 1.99 -3.33 19.69
CA LEU A 221 0.87 -2.65 20.35
C LEU A 221 1.15 -1.14 20.55
N ASP A 222 2.39 -0.70 20.48
CA ASP A 222 2.73 0.73 20.50
C ASP A 222 3.16 1.29 19.13
N SER A 223 2.93 0.54 18.04
CA SER A 223 3.23 1.03 16.68
C SER A 223 2.46 2.32 16.38
N GLU A 224 3.07 3.24 15.65
CA GLU A 224 2.40 4.42 15.10
C GLU A 224 1.31 4.03 14.09
N SER A 225 1.46 2.87 13.43
CA SER A 225 0.50 2.37 12.47
C SER A 225 -0.71 1.71 13.15
N THR A 226 -1.90 2.26 12.91
CA THR A 226 -3.14 1.72 13.48
C THR A 226 -3.42 0.31 12.96
N ALA A 227 -3.14 0.04 11.68
CA ALA A 227 -3.31 -1.29 11.11
C ALA A 227 -2.42 -2.34 11.79
N VAL A 228 -1.18 -1.97 12.11
CA VAL A 228 -0.21 -2.82 12.79
C VAL A 228 -0.66 -3.09 14.23
N ARG A 229 -1.11 -2.06 14.96
CA ARG A 229 -1.67 -2.21 16.30
C ARG A 229 -2.89 -3.13 16.34
N ILE A 230 -3.82 -3.01 15.39
CA ILE A 230 -5.01 -3.86 15.32
C ILE A 230 -4.60 -5.31 15.07
N ARG A 231 -3.76 -5.57 14.07
CA ARG A 231 -3.31 -6.94 13.75
C ARG A 231 -2.60 -7.61 14.93
N ALA A 232 -1.74 -6.88 15.63
CA ALA A 232 -1.07 -7.34 16.83
C ALA A 232 -2.06 -7.75 17.92
N TRP A 233 -3.02 -6.87 18.21
CA TRP A 233 -4.03 -7.10 19.23
C TRP A 233 -4.98 -8.24 18.88
N GLU A 234 -5.54 -8.27 17.67
CA GLU A 234 -6.40 -9.38 17.21
C GLU A 234 -5.65 -10.72 17.28
N GLY A 235 -4.37 -10.74 16.88
CA GLY A 235 -3.52 -11.92 17.00
C GLY A 235 -3.32 -12.37 18.44
N LEU A 236 -2.94 -11.46 19.34
CA LEU A 236 -2.76 -11.77 20.76
C LEU A 236 -4.06 -12.27 21.42
N GLN A 237 -5.20 -11.67 21.10
CA GLN A 237 -6.50 -12.14 21.57
C GLN A 237 -6.82 -13.56 21.06
N ALA A 238 -6.58 -13.82 19.76
CA ALA A 238 -6.83 -15.12 19.17
C ALA A 238 -5.96 -16.22 19.80
N LEU A 239 -4.70 -15.89 20.09
CA LEU A 239 -3.73 -16.80 20.68
C LEU A 239 -3.98 -17.08 22.17
N THR A 240 -4.33 -16.05 22.95
CA THR A 240 -4.31 -16.12 24.42
C THR A 240 -5.69 -16.08 25.08
N ARG A 241 -6.73 -15.66 24.34
CA ARG A 241 -8.08 -15.35 24.84
C ARG A 241 -8.13 -14.22 25.87
N GLN A 242 -7.06 -13.44 26.00
CA GLN A 242 -6.99 -12.26 26.86
C GLN A 242 -7.26 -10.99 26.05
N ASN A 243 -7.75 -9.93 26.71
CA ASN A 243 -7.98 -8.63 26.08
C ASN A 243 -7.25 -7.46 26.77
N PHE A 244 -7.15 -7.51 28.10
CA PHE A 244 -6.55 -6.48 28.97
C PHE A 244 -7.06 -5.04 28.74
N GLY A 245 -8.24 -4.88 28.12
CA GLY A 245 -8.85 -3.57 27.86
C GLY A 245 -8.10 -2.74 26.81
N TYR A 246 -7.23 -3.36 26.01
CA TYR A 246 -6.50 -2.65 24.96
C TYR A 246 -7.46 -2.20 23.84
N SER A 247 -7.34 -0.94 23.44
CA SER A 247 -8.04 -0.39 22.28
C SER A 247 -7.03 0.10 21.25
N PRO A 248 -6.92 -0.55 20.07
CA PRO A 248 -5.92 -0.19 19.07
C PRO A 248 -6.12 1.21 18.47
N ILE A 249 -7.34 1.75 18.56
CA ILE A 249 -7.74 3.08 18.09
C ILE A 249 -7.80 4.12 19.23
N GLY A 250 -7.52 3.72 20.47
CA GLY A 250 -7.47 4.60 21.62
C GLY A 250 -6.24 5.50 21.61
N ARG A 251 -6.25 6.57 22.41
CA ARG A 251 -5.10 7.48 22.57
C ARG A 251 -3.88 6.77 23.14
N SER A 252 -2.69 7.26 22.83
CA SER A 252 -1.41 6.67 23.26
C SER A 252 -1.35 6.40 24.77
N GLU A 253 -1.79 7.35 25.60
CA GLU A 253 -1.75 7.24 27.06
C GLU A 253 -2.63 6.09 27.57
N VAL A 254 -3.80 5.90 26.96
CA VAL A 254 -4.73 4.82 27.30
C VAL A 254 -4.15 3.46 26.86
N ARG A 255 -3.50 3.42 25.70
CA ARG A 255 -2.86 2.19 25.20
C ARG A 255 -1.72 1.74 26.10
N LYS A 256 -0.86 2.66 26.56
CA LYS A 256 0.32 2.33 27.39
C LYS A 256 -0.01 1.49 28.63
N ALA A 257 -1.09 1.82 29.34
CA ALA A 257 -1.50 1.06 30.52
C ALA A 257 -1.95 -0.38 30.18
N ALA A 258 -2.60 -0.57 29.03
CA ALA A 258 -2.99 -1.91 28.57
C ALA A 258 -1.80 -2.70 28.00
N VAL A 259 -0.84 -2.02 27.36
CA VAL A 259 0.42 -2.62 26.89
C VAL A 259 1.22 -3.20 28.06
N GLN A 260 1.36 -2.47 29.17
CA GLN A 260 2.05 -2.98 30.37
C GLN A 260 1.44 -4.28 30.89
N LYS A 261 0.10 -4.39 30.91
CA LYS A 261 -0.59 -5.63 31.29
C LYS A 261 -0.29 -6.79 30.34
N TRP A 262 -0.23 -6.53 29.04
CA TRP A 262 0.19 -7.52 28.04
C TRP A 262 1.62 -7.99 28.29
N GLU A 263 2.55 -7.05 28.50
CA GLU A 263 3.96 -7.36 28.75
C GLU A 263 4.15 -8.21 30.02
N GLU A 264 3.45 -7.87 31.10
CA GLU A 264 3.47 -8.64 32.36
C GLU A 264 2.94 -10.06 32.15
N PHE A 265 1.79 -10.22 31.47
CA PHE A 265 1.22 -11.52 31.16
C PHE A 265 2.17 -12.39 30.33
N LEU A 266 2.81 -11.83 29.29
CA LEU A 266 3.67 -12.56 28.36
C LEU A 266 5.05 -12.93 28.94
N LYS A 267 5.43 -12.36 30.09
CA LYS A 267 6.59 -12.81 30.89
C LYS A 267 6.30 -14.10 31.65
N GLY A 268 5.05 -14.35 32.01
CA GLY A 268 4.63 -15.55 32.73
C GLY A 268 4.50 -16.79 31.86
N GLU A 269 3.93 -17.85 32.45
CA GLU A 269 3.56 -19.07 31.74
C GLU A 269 2.16 -18.94 31.13
N PHE A 270 2.04 -19.23 29.83
CA PHE A 270 0.77 -19.21 29.13
C PHE A 270 0.76 -20.22 27.97
N VAL A 271 -0.43 -20.60 27.54
CA VAL A 271 -0.64 -21.55 26.45
C VAL A 271 -1.23 -20.80 25.25
N LEU A 272 -0.65 -21.02 24.07
CA LEU A 272 -1.19 -20.56 22.80
C LEU A 272 -2.31 -21.52 22.36
N LYS A 273 -3.55 -21.04 22.30
CA LYS A 273 -4.75 -21.86 22.05
C LYS A 273 -5.36 -21.67 20.66
N GLY A 274 -4.77 -20.82 19.83
CA GLY A 274 -5.32 -20.45 18.52
C GLY A 274 -4.22 -20.11 17.54
N ARG A 275 -4.61 -19.43 16.46
CA ARG A 275 -3.71 -18.91 15.43
C ARG A 275 -4.05 -17.45 15.16
N VAL A 276 -3.07 -16.67 14.77
CA VAL A 276 -3.28 -15.35 14.19
C VAL A 276 -3.82 -15.54 12.79
N GLY A 277 -5.03 -15.04 12.55
CA GLY A 277 -5.67 -15.03 11.24
C GLY A 277 -5.30 -13.80 10.41
N GLU A 278 -5.98 -13.63 9.29
CA GLU A 278 -5.93 -12.38 8.54
C GLU A 278 -6.56 -11.24 9.36
N SER A 279 -5.95 -10.06 9.27
CA SER A 279 -6.49 -8.85 9.90
C SER A 279 -7.71 -8.39 9.12
N ARG A 280 -8.77 -7.98 9.83
CA ARG A 280 -9.96 -7.38 9.19
C ARG A 280 -9.72 -5.95 8.72
N VAL A 281 -8.57 -5.38 9.06
CA VAL A 281 -8.20 -4.02 8.67
C VAL A 281 -7.81 -3.93 7.21
N ILE A 282 -8.36 -2.94 6.54
CA ILE A 282 -8.09 -2.61 5.14
C ILE A 282 -7.18 -1.38 5.11
N ALA A 283 -5.97 -1.54 4.55
CA ALA A 283 -5.12 -0.41 4.18
C ALA A 283 -5.65 0.18 2.87
N LEU A 284 -6.46 1.25 2.96
CA LEU A 284 -6.96 1.93 1.76
C LEU A 284 -5.81 2.56 0.98
N PHE A 285 -4.79 3.10 1.66
CA PHE A 285 -3.55 3.53 1.02
C PHE A 285 -2.42 2.53 1.27
N ASN A 286 -1.79 2.06 0.19
CA ASN A 286 -0.76 1.02 0.24
C ASN A 286 0.69 1.55 0.34
N GLY A 287 0.88 2.88 0.39
CA GLY A 287 2.21 3.49 0.47
C GLY A 287 3.02 3.45 -0.83
N ARG A 288 2.46 2.97 -1.95
CA ARG A 288 3.22 2.74 -3.20
C ARG A 288 2.58 3.38 -4.41
N ASN A 289 1.26 3.31 -4.53
CA ASN A 289 0.52 3.81 -5.70
C ASN A 289 -0.96 4.05 -5.34
N LEU A 290 -1.77 4.34 -6.36
CA LEU A 290 -3.20 4.63 -6.23
C LEU A 290 -4.08 3.38 -6.41
N THR A 291 -3.56 2.15 -6.27
CA THR A 291 -4.41 0.95 -6.33
C THR A 291 -5.54 1.06 -5.30
N GLY A 292 -6.78 0.83 -5.75
CA GLY A 292 -7.98 1.01 -4.93
C GLY A 292 -8.59 2.41 -5.00
N TRP A 293 -7.93 3.36 -5.67
CA TRP A 293 -8.37 4.73 -5.84
C TRP A 293 -8.48 5.12 -7.32
N THR A 294 -9.35 6.10 -7.60
CA THR A 294 -9.44 6.78 -8.89
C THR A 294 -9.37 8.28 -8.67
N PRO A 295 -8.42 9.00 -9.30
CA PRO A 295 -8.37 10.45 -9.27
C PRO A 295 -9.40 11.07 -10.22
N TYR A 296 -10.05 12.14 -9.78
CA TYR A 296 -10.92 12.97 -10.61
C TYR A 296 -10.54 14.44 -10.53
N ARG A 297 -10.78 15.16 -11.63
CA ARG A 297 -10.61 16.61 -11.74
C ARG A 297 -11.87 17.19 -12.37
N ARG A 298 -12.52 18.12 -11.67
CA ARG A 298 -13.79 18.73 -12.08
C ARG A 298 -14.86 17.69 -12.48
N GLY A 299 -14.94 16.60 -11.71
CA GLY A 299 -15.86 15.49 -11.95
C GLY A 299 -15.41 14.44 -12.98
N ASN A 300 -14.36 14.67 -13.76
CA ASN A 300 -13.90 13.69 -14.76
C ASN A 300 -12.72 12.87 -14.24
N LYS A 301 -12.63 11.58 -14.61
CA LYS A 301 -11.44 10.77 -14.30
C LYS A 301 -10.20 11.44 -14.90
N VAL A 302 -9.15 11.59 -14.11
CA VAL A 302 -7.89 12.19 -14.58
C VAL A 302 -7.24 11.26 -15.60
N ALA A 303 -6.86 11.81 -16.76
CA ALA A 303 -6.19 11.05 -17.81
C ALA A 303 -4.74 10.69 -17.37
N PRO A 304 -4.14 9.58 -17.88
CA PRO A 304 -2.80 9.15 -17.45
C PRO A 304 -1.68 10.18 -17.61
N ASN A 305 -1.85 11.16 -18.50
CA ASN A 305 -0.88 12.21 -18.82
C ASN A 305 -1.15 13.54 -18.11
N GLU A 306 -2.21 13.64 -17.32
CA GLU A 306 -2.53 14.84 -16.53
C GLU A 306 -1.87 14.78 -15.15
N VAL A 307 -1.60 15.94 -14.57
CA VAL A 307 -1.10 16.03 -13.19
C VAL A 307 -2.16 15.50 -12.24
N SER A 308 -1.73 14.60 -11.36
CA SER A 308 -2.59 13.91 -10.40
C SER A 308 -1.85 13.72 -9.08
N TRP A 309 -2.55 13.11 -8.13
CA TRP A 309 -2.01 12.64 -6.86
C TRP A 309 -0.79 11.76 -7.09
N LYS A 310 0.28 11.98 -6.31
CA LYS A 310 1.54 11.24 -6.44
C LYS A 310 1.89 10.52 -5.16
N VAL A 311 2.59 9.41 -5.28
CA VAL A 311 3.15 8.68 -4.15
C VAL A 311 4.65 8.77 -4.22
N GLU A 312 5.25 9.39 -3.20
CA GLU A 312 6.70 9.57 -3.06
C GLU A 312 7.08 9.20 -1.63
N ASP A 313 8.11 8.36 -1.46
CA ASP A 313 8.62 7.93 -0.14
C ASP A 313 7.55 7.41 0.84
N GLY A 314 6.55 6.67 0.35
CA GLY A 314 5.48 6.15 1.19
C GLY A 314 4.39 7.15 1.55
N VAL A 315 4.46 8.38 1.03
CA VAL A 315 3.54 9.48 1.28
C VAL A 315 2.74 9.78 0.02
N LEU A 316 1.43 9.93 0.18
CA LEU A 316 0.51 10.39 -0.86
C LEU A 316 0.44 11.92 -0.82
N HIS A 317 0.83 12.57 -1.92
CA HIS A 317 0.84 14.01 -2.09
C HIS A 317 -0.37 14.46 -2.91
N CYS A 318 -1.18 15.34 -2.31
CA CYS A 318 -2.20 16.11 -3.01
C CYS A 318 -1.52 17.16 -3.91
N PRO A 319 -1.89 17.27 -5.20
CA PRO A 319 -1.17 18.14 -6.14
C PRO A 319 -1.35 19.64 -5.84
N GLY A 320 -2.50 20.05 -5.32
CA GLY A 320 -2.82 21.45 -5.02
C GLY A 320 -3.08 22.31 -6.26
N GLU A 321 -3.51 21.70 -7.37
CA GLU A 321 -3.90 22.35 -8.62
C GLU A 321 -5.43 22.37 -8.84
N GLY A 322 -6.18 22.08 -7.78
CA GLY A 322 -7.61 21.77 -7.79
C GLY A 322 -8.57 22.76 -8.49
N PRO A 323 -9.87 22.42 -8.51
CA PRO A 323 -10.48 21.37 -7.70
C PRO A 323 -10.39 19.97 -8.31
N GLY A 324 -10.12 19.00 -7.45
CA GLY A 324 -10.07 17.57 -7.74
C GLY A 324 -10.37 16.73 -6.51
N ASP A 325 -10.52 15.42 -6.68
CA ASP A 325 -10.62 14.50 -5.56
C ASP A 325 -9.99 13.13 -5.91
N LEU A 326 -9.62 12.38 -4.88
CA LEU A 326 -9.19 11.00 -4.98
C LEU A 326 -10.25 10.12 -4.31
N ARG A 327 -10.91 9.24 -5.07
CA ARG A 327 -12.06 8.46 -4.58
C ARG A 327 -11.75 6.99 -4.50
N THR A 328 -12.26 6.31 -3.47
CA THR A 328 -12.20 4.86 -3.39
C THR A 328 -12.97 4.22 -4.55
N ASN A 329 -12.48 3.08 -5.02
CA ASN A 329 -13.16 2.25 -6.00
C ASN A 329 -14.33 1.47 -5.37
N ALA A 330 -14.19 1.13 -4.08
CA ALA A 330 -15.18 0.43 -3.27
C ALA A 330 -16.03 1.41 -2.43
N GLU A 331 -17.19 0.92 -2.01
CA GLU A 331 -18.12 1.56 -1.08
C GLU A 331 -18.05 0.89 0.29
N PHE A 332 -18.26 1.67 1.35
CA PHE A 332 -18.17 1.25 2.74
C PHE A 332 -19.35 1.81 3.53
N GLU A 333 -19.79 1.09 4.55
CA GLU A 333 -20.93 1.46 5.41
C GLU A 333 -20.46 1.68 6.85
N ASP A 334 -20.37 0.60 7.64
CA ASP A 334 -19.95 0.67 9.04
C ASP A 334 -18.45 0.44 9.19
N TYR A 335 -17.73 1.50 9.54
CA TYR A 335 -16.29 1.45 9.67
C TYR A 335 -15.71 2.48 10.64
N VAL A 336 -14.49 2.20 11.08
CA VAL A 336 -13.58 3.20 11.64
C VAL A 336 -12.52 3.52 10.60
N LEU A 337 -12.52 4.76 10.10
CA LEU A 337 -11.51 5.29 9.20
C LEU A 337 -10.47 6.07 10.02
N VAL A 338 -9.18 5.80 9.79
CA VAL A 338 -8.07 6.56 10.36
C VAL A 338 -7.21 7.11 9.24
N VAL A 339 -7.05 8.42 9.22
CA VAL A 339 -6.27 9.18 8.23
C VAL A 339 -5.19 9.97 8.95
N SER A 340 -3.92 9.73 8.60
CA SER A 340 -2.81 10.59 9.02
C SER A 340 -2.50 11.59 7.91
N TYR A 341 -2.70 12.88 8.19
CA TYR A 341 -2.48 13.97 7.24
C TYR A 341 -1.49 15.01 7.78
N ARG A 342 -0.87 15.76 6.87
CA ARG A 342 0.04 16.87 7.18
C ARG A 342 -0.24 18.03 6.22
N ALA A 343 -0.35 19.23 6.79
CA ALA A 343 -0.41 20.48 6.05
C ALA A 343 0.93 21.22 6.19
N SER A 344 1.51 21.66 5.07
CA SER A 344 2.81 22.34 5.05
C SER A 344 2.72 23.86 4.98
N GLN A 345 1.52 24.40 4.72
CA GLN A 345 1.29 25.83 4.51
C GLN A 345 0.06 26.35 5.29
N PRO A 346 0.10 27.61 5.78
CA PRO A 346 -1.09 28.25 6.36
C PRO A 346 -2.21 28.33 5.32
N GLY A 347 -3.46 28.13 5.76
CA GLY A 347 -4.62 28.18 4.88
C GLY A 347 -4.73 26.99 3.93
N ALA A 348 -3.96 25.91 4.14
CA ALA A 348 -4.17 24.66 3.42
C ALA A 348 -5.63 24.20 3.58
N ASP A 349 -6.30 23.93 2.47
CA ASP A 349 -7.70 23.53 2.45
C ASP A 349 -7.89 22.21 1.68
N GLY A 350 -8.77 21.39 2.22
CA GLY A 350 -9.05 20.03 1.78
C GLY A 350 -10.00 19.37 2.76
N GLY A 351 -10.25 18.07 2.56
CA GLY A 351 -11.31 17.39 3.29
C GLY A 351 -11.37 15.91 3.02
N ILE A 352 -12.07 15.20 3.89
CA ILE A 352 -12.41 13.79 3.74
C ILE A 352 -13.91 13.70 3.54
N GLY A 353 -14.34 13.30 2.35
CA GLY A 353 -15.74 12.98 2.11
C GLY A 353 -16.05 11.54 2.48
N ILE A 354 -17.14 11.32 3.21
CA ILE A 354 -17.63 10.02 3.63
C ILE A 354 -19.10 9.82 3.23
N MET A 355 -19.53 8.56 3.13
CA MET A 355 -20.89 8.20 2.68
C MET A 355 -21.24 8.82 1.33
N MET A 356 -20.25 8.91 0.43
CA MET A 356 -20.46 9.50 -0.89
C MET A 356 -21.35 8.59 -1.74
N THR A 357 -22.47 9.15 -2.18
CA THR A 357 -23.37 8.50 -3.12
C THR A 357 -23.37 9.26 -4.46
N PRO A 358 -23.65 8.57 -5.58
CA PRO A 358 -23.83 9.24 -6.86
C PRO A 358 -25.07 10.14 -6.83
N ARG A 359 -24.98 11.32 -7.44
CA ARG A 359 -26.08 12.28 -7.46
C ARG A 359 -27.17 11.84 -8.46
N ASN A 360 -28.41 11.66 -7.99
CA ASN A 360 -29.59 11.32 -8.82
C ASN A 360 -29.38 10.16 -9.81
N GLY A 361 -28.65 9.10 -9.43
CA GLY A 361 -28.42 7.95 -10.30
C GLY A 361 -27.51 8.22 -11.50
N GLN A 362 -26.89 9.40 -11.61
CA GLN A 362 -25.79 9.61 -12.55
C GLN A 362 -24.48 9.16 -11.90
N PRO A 363 -23.57 8.51 -12.66
CA PRO A 363 -22.23 8.17 -12.16
C PRO A 363 -21.56 9.41 -11.57
N ALA A 364 -20.61 9.20 -10.66
CA ALA A 364 -19.91 10.27 -9.98
C ALA A 364 -19.01 11.12 -10.92
N GLY A 365 -19.59 11.81 -11.91
CA GLY A 365 -18.86 12.58 -12.91
C GLY A 365 -19.73 13.52 -13.74
N GLY A 366 -20.88 13.93 -13.21
CA GLY A 366 -21.80 14.85 -13.90
C GLY A 366 -21.62 16.31 -13.48
N PHE A 367 -20.98 17.10 -14.34
CA PHE A 367 -21.20 18.54 -14.61
C PHE A 367 -21.12 19.61 -13.49
N ARG A 368 -20.82 19.27 -12.24
CA ARG A 368 -20.32 20.23 -11.24
C ARG A 368 -19.20 19.57 -10.42
N MET A 369 -18.30 20.39 -9.90
CA MET A 369 -16.94 20.05 -9.44
C MET A 369 -16.81 18.79 -8.57
N ASP A 370 -17.84 18.45 -7.80
CA ASP A 370 -17.83 17.41 -6.77
C ASP A 370 -18.84 16.34 -7.19
N GLY A 371 -18.36 15.18 -7.63
CA GLY A 371 -19.15 14.18 -8.36
C GLY A 371 -20.25 13.45 -7.58
N GLY A 372 -20.68 13.91 -6.40
CA GLY A 372 -21.68 13.19 -5.59
C GLY A 372 -22.15 13.97 -4.37
N ASP A 373 -22.99 13.31 -3.57
CA ASP A 373 -23.54 13.84 -2.32
C ASP A 373 -22.87 13.12 -1.13
N TYR A 374 -22.26 13.87 -0.22
CA TYR A 374 -21.50 13.34 0.93
C TYR A 374 -21.44 14.32 2.11
N LEU A 375 -21.09 13.77 3.28
CA LEU A 375 -20.61 14.56 4.42
C LEU A 375 -19.11 14.77 4.25
N GLU A 376 -18.67 16.02 4.29
CA GLU A 376 -17.24 16.35 4.28
C GLU A 376 -16.77 16.69 5.70
N VAL A 377 -15.62 16.14 6.05
CA VAL A 377 -14.86 16.48 7.26
C VAL A 377 -13.64 17.29 6.82
N GLN A 378 -13.59 18.57 7.20
CA GLN A 378 -12.56 19.49 6.73
C GLN A 378 -11.16 19.12 7.25
N LEU A 379 -10.15 19.38 6.42
CA LEU A 379 -8.73 19.32 6.73
C LEU A 379 -8.10 20.70 6.51
N LEU A 380 -8.45 21.65 7.38
CA LEU A 380 -7.96 23.02 7.39
C LEU A 380 -7.29 23.27 8.75
N PRO A 381 -5.98 23.55 8.85
CA PRO A 381 -5.35 23.81 10.14
C PRO A 381 -6.09 24.87 10.96
N GLY A 382 -6.58 24.50 12.16
CA GLY A 382 -7.40 25.36 13.01
C GLY A 382 -8.92 25.17 12.86
N GLY A 383 -9.37 24.54 11.77
CA GLY A 383 -10.76 24.17 11.48
C GLY A 383 -10.93 22.68 11.13
N SER A 384 -9.89 21.84 11.22
CA SER A 384 -10.03 20.43 10.87
C SER A 384 -11.03 19.75 11.78
N GLY A 385 -11.90 18.94 11.18
CA GLY A 385 -13.05 18.33 11.85
C GLY A 385 -14.34 19.13 11.76
N ASP A 386 -14.33 20.33 11.17
CA ASP A 386 -15.55 21.01 10.74
C ASP A 386 -16.30 20.14 9.72
N LEU A 387 -17.63 20.16 9.77
CA LEU A 387 -18.47 19.38 8.88
C LEU A 387 -19.08 20.26 7.80
N TYR A 388 -19.06 19.80 6.56
CA TYR A 388 -19.70 20.46 5.43
C TYR A 388 -20.68 19.54 4.72
N LYS A 389 -21.81 20.11 4.34
CA LYS A 389 -22.81 19.44 3.49
C LYS A 389 -22.44 19.64 2.04
N ILE A 390 -22.03 18.57 1.35
CA ILE A 390 -21.78 18.62 -0.09
C ILE A 390 -22.96 18.04 -0.87
N GLY A 391 -23.39 18.79 -1.89
CA GLY A 391 -24.52 18.42 -2.73
C GLY A 391 -25.85 18.37 -1.97
N ALA A 392 -26.63 17.32 -2.20
CA ALA A 392 -27.92 17.08 -1.56
C ALA A 392 -27.84 16.22 -0.29
N PHE A 393 -26.63 15.98 0.23
CA PHE A 393 -26.44 15.15 1.41
C PHE A 393 -27.28 15.67 2.60
N ARG A 394 -27.89 14.75 3.34
CA ARG A 394 -28.68 15.07 4.52
C ARG A 394 -28.01 14.45 5.74
N ALA A 395 -27.76 15.30 6.72
CA ALA A 395 -27.34 14.90 8.04
C ALA A 395 -28.01 15.78 9.10
N LYS A 396 -27.97 15.32 10.34
CA LYS A 396 -28.36 16.09 11.51
C LYS A 396 -27.17 16.24 12.46
N VAL A 397 -27.05 17.42 13.05
CA VAL A 397 -26.14 17.69 14.17
C VAL A 397 -27.00 18.11 15.35
N GLU A 398 -26.83 17.46 16.50
CA GLU A 398 -27.65 17.72 17.70
C GLU A 398 -29.18 17.69 17.41
N GLY A 399 -29.60 16.77 16.54
CA GLY A 399 -31.00 16.59 16.14
C GLY A 399 -31.55 17.62 15.13
N LYS A 400 -30.79 18.66 14.77
CA LYS A 400 -31.18 19.67 13.77
C LYS A 400 -30.58 19.34 12.41
N GLU A 401 -31.29 19.63 11.31
CA GLU A 401 -30.71 19.45 9.97
C GLU A 401 -29.44 20.30 9.82
N LEU A 402 -28.37 19.66 9.32
CA LEU A 402 -27.13 20.33 8.97
C LEU A 402 -27.40 21.33 7.84
N GLY A 403 -27.06 22.59 8.09
CA GLY A 403 -27.05 23.65 7.09
C GLY A 403 -25.92 23.45 6.08
N PHE A 404 -25.19 24.52 5.74
CA PHE A 404 -24.00 24.37 4.89
C PHE A 404 -22.81 23.79 5.65
N ALA A 405 -22.58 24.26 6.88
CA ALA A 405 -21.43 23.88 7.69
C ALA A 405 -21.75 23.82 9.19
N GLN A 406 -20.98 23.03 9.92
CA GLN A 406 -20.96 22.95 11.38
C GLN A 406 -19.52 23.00 11.88
N ARG A 407 -19.20 24.01 12.70
CA ARG A 407 -17.88 24.12 13.33
C ARG A 407 -17.68 23.04 14.38
N ARG A 408 -16.43 22.62 14.55
CA ARG A 408 -16.00 21.73 15.62
C ARG A 408 -16.36 22.29 17.00
N MET A 409 -16.70 21.40 17.92
CA MET A 409 -17.12 21.74 19.28
C MET A 409 -15.95 22.10 20.21
N ARG A 410 -14.70 21.83 19.79
CA ARG A 410 -13.48 22.02 20.59
C ARG A 410 -12.32 22.46 19.71
N GLU A 411 -11.48 23.34 20.23
CA GLU A 411 -10.22 23.69 19.60
C GLU A 411 -9.16 22.60 19.82
N VAL A 412 -8.37 22.35 18.77
CA VAL A 412 -7.22 21.45 18.79
C VAL A 412 -6.07 22.15 18.09
N LYS A 413 -4.87 22.07 18.68
CA LYS A 413 -3.66 22.61 18.07
C LYS A 413 -3.24 21.73 16.90
N GLU A 414 -2.93 22.39 15.79
CA GLU A 414 -2.52 21.75 14.54
C GLU A 414 -1.29 22.50 13.97
N PRO A 415 -0.08 22.32 14.56
CA PRO A 415 1.12 22.92 14.01
C PRO A 415 1.38 22.46 12.58
N LEU A 416 1.80 23.38 11.71
CA LEU A 416 2.18 23.06 10.35
C LEU A 416 3.39 22.13 10.32
N ASN A 417 3.46 21.30 9.28
CA ASN A 417 4.51 20.30 9.05
C ASN A 417 4.55 19.15 10.08
N GLU A 418 3.57 19.04 10.97
CA GLU A 418 3.37 17.89 11.83
C GLU A 418 2.28 16.95 11.29
N TRP A 419 2.36 15.67 11.69
CA TRP A 419 1.34 14.69 11.33
C TRP A 419 0.18 14.74 12.32
N HIS A 420 -1.04 14.80 11.81
CA HIS A 420 -2.27 14.78 12.60
C HIS A 420 -3.12 13.56 12.25
N GLU A 421 -3.79 13.00 13.25
CA GLU A 421 -4.70 11.87 13.08
C GLU A 421 -6.15 12.37 13.03
N MET A 422 -6.81 12.17 11.90
CA MET A 422 -8.25 12.29 11.74
C MET A 422 -8.86 10.90 11.80
N ARG A 423 -9.72 10.64 12.79
CA ARG A 423 -10.40 9.36 12.97
C ARG A 423 -11.90 9.54 12.92
N LEU A 424 -12.55 8.84 12.00
CA LEU A 424 -13.98 8.88 11.76
C LEU A 424 -14.58 7.53 12.15
N GLU A 425 -15.44 7.50 13.16
CA GLU A 425 -16.26 6.32 13.46
C GLU A 425 -17.61 6.51 12.77
N VAL A 426 -17.90 5.68 11.77
CA VAL A 426 -19.17 5.66 11.04
C VAL A 426 -19.87 4.35 11.39
N ARG A 427 -21.04 4.43 12.02
CA ARG A 427 -21.79 3.26 12.45
C ARG A 427 -23.28 3.57 12.49
N ASP A 428 -24.10 2.78 11.81
CA ASP A 428 -25.56 2.95 11.80
C ASP A 428 -25.93 4.43 11.48
N GLY A 429 -25.24 5.02 10.50
CA GLY A 429 -25.39 6.42 10.10
C GLY A 429 -24.82 7.47 11.08
N LEU A 430 -24.47 7.10 12.32
CA LEU A 430 -23.79 7.98 13.28
C LEU A 430 -22.33 8.17 12.89
N VAL A 431 -21.89 9.42 12.82
CA VAL A 431 -20.52 9.83 12.55
C VAL A 431 -19.95 10.54 13.77
N LYS A 432 -18.86 10.00 14.32
CA LYS A 432 -18.05 10.69 15.31
C LYS A 432 -16.71 11.06 14.72
N VAL A 433 -16.36 12.34 14.81
CA VAL A 433 -15.13 12.91 14.27
C VAL A 433 -14.16 13.17 15.40
N TYR A 434 -13.00 12.53 15.32
CA TYR A 434 -11.91 12.70 16.28
C TYR A 434 -10.69 13.29 15.61
N LEU A 435 -10.13 14.35 16.18
CA LEU A 435 -8.86 14.95 15.78
C LEU A 435 -7.84 14.79 16.89
N ASN A 436 -6.71 14.13 16.61
CA ASN A 436 -5.66 13.80 17.57
C ASN A 436 -6.25 13.15 18.85
N GLY A 437 -7.24 12.26 18.65
CA GLY A 437 -7.93 11.53 19.71
C GLY A 437 -9.02 12.32 20.46
N LEU A 438 -9.23 13.60 20.19
CA LEU A 438 -10.29 14.42 20.80
C LEU A 438 -11.55 14.39 19.92
N LEU A 439 -12.71 14.09 20.51
CA LEU A 439 -13.99 14.22 19.81
C LEU A 439 -14.24 15.71 19.51
N VAL A 440 -14.34 16.04 18.22
CA VAL A 440 -14.47 17.42 17.73
C VAL A 440 -15.78 17.67 16.99
N ASN A 441 -16.44 16.65 16.45
CA ASN A 441 -17.77 16.79 15.86
C ASN A 441 -18.56 15.47 15.92
N GLU A 442 -19.89 15.58 15.82
CA GLU A 442 -20.79 14.44 15.73
C GLU A 442 -21.96 14.78 14.79
N ALA A 443 -22.32 13.84 13.91
CA ALA A 443 -23.47 13.99 13.01
C ALA A 443 -24.16 12.65 12.78
N VAL A 444 -25.44 12.70 12.40
CA VAL A 444 -26.22 11.53 11.98
C VAL A 444 -26.56 11.69 10.50
N GLY A 445 -25.93 10.89 9.64
CA GLY A 445 -26.16 10.82 8.21
C GLY A 445 -27.23 9.79 7.85
N HIS A 446 -27.03 9.10 6.73
CA HIS A 446 -27.87 8.00 6.28
C HIS A 446 -27.14 6.66 6.45
N GLU A 447 -27.91 5.58 6.59
CA GLU A 447 -27.41 4.20 6.71
C GLU A 447 -27.34 3.57 5.31
N LYS A 448 -26.34 3.96 4.51
CA LYS A 448 -26.07 3.30 3.22
C LYS A 448 -24.57 3.24 2.96
N PRO A 449 -24.10 2.20 2.25
CA PRO A 449 -22.76 2.18 1.70
C PRO A 449 -22.50 3.41 0.83
N GLY A 450 -21.31 3.98 0.98
CA GLY A 450 -20.84 5.08 0.16
C GLY A 450 -19.33 5.10 0.04
N ARG A 451 -18.83 5.84 -0.94
CA ARG A 451 -17.39 5.96 -1.16
C ARG A 451 -16.75 6.91 -0.15
N ILE A 452 -15.44 6.77 0.00
CA ILE A 452 -14.59 7.70 0.72
C ILE A 452 -13.78 8.48 -0.31
N LEU A 453 -13.57 9.78 -0.07
CA LEU A 453 -12.76 10.62 -0.96
C LEU A 453 -11.86 11.57 -0.17
N LEU A 454 -10.72 11.92 -0.77
CA LEU A 454 -9.86 13.02 -0.33
C LEU A 454 -10.06 14.19 -1.29
N ARG A 455 -10.32 15.37 -0.76
CA ARG A 455 -10.53 16.60 -1.53
C ARG A 455 -9.20 17.29 -1.80
N GLU A 456 -9.06 17.78 -3.02
CA GLU A 456 -8.03 18.72 -3.43
C GLU A 456 -8.67 20.08 -3.69
N GLU A 457 -8.43 21.05 -2.81
CA GLU A 457 -9.00 22.41 -2.91
C GLU A 457 -7.92 23.47 -3.18
N GLN A 458 -7.03 23.20 -4.14
CA GLN A 458 -5.92 24.10 -4.54
C GLN A 458 -4.77 24.22 -3.55
N PHE A 459 -4.77 23.42 -2.48
CA PHE A 459 -3.69 23.37 -1.52
C PHE A 459 -3.05 21.99 -1.45
N LYS A 460 -1.76 21.98 -1.09
CA LYS A 460 -1.00 20.76 -0.87
C LYS A 460 -1.31 20.22 0.52
N LEU A 461 -1.66 18.95 0.55
CA LEU A 461 -1.80 18.11 1.74
C LEU A 461 -1.06 16.81 1.48
N GLU A 462 -0.57 16.20 2.54
CA GLU A 462 0.15 14.94 2.49
C GLU A 462 -0.51 13.92 3.39
N PHE A 463 -0.51 12.67 2.96
CA PHE A 463 -1.15 11.56 3.67
C PHE A 463 -0.20 10.38 3.75
N ARG A 464 -0.01 9.79 4.93
CA ARG A 464 0.87 8.61 5.10
C ARG A 464 0.14 7.34 5.51
N GLN A 465 -1.05 7.47 6.10
CA GLN A 465 -1.87 6.34 6.52
C GLN A 465 -3.33 6.64 6.19
N ILE A 466 -3.97 5.70 5.51
CA ILE A 466 -5.42 5.70 5.30
C ILE A 466 -5.89 4.26 5.54
N THR A 467 -6.51 4.03 6.68
CA THR A 467 -6.82 2.69 7.19
C THR A 467 -8.27 2.61 7.58
N LEU A 468 -8.94 1.54 7.17
CA LEU A 468 -10.34 1.29 7.43
C LEU A 468 -10.50 -0.03 8.19
N LEU A 469 -11.18 0.00 9.33
CA LEU A 469 -11.62 -1.19 10.06
C LEU A 469 -13.13 -1.32 9.89
N PRO A 470 -13.65 -2.34 9.21
CA PRO A 470 -15.07 -2.65 9.21
C PRO A 470 -15.55 -2.98 10.64
N VAL A 471 -16.65 -2.37 11.08
CA VAL A 471 -17.21 -2.59 12.42
C VAL A 471 -18.67 -3.04 12.43
N GLY A 472 -19.31 -3.11 11.25
CA GLY A 472 -20.62 -3.73 11.03
C GLY A 472 -20.51 -5.24 10.78
N GLY A 473 -21.54 -5.98 11.18
CA GLY A 473 -21.62 -7.44 11.14
C GLY A 473 -21.98 -8.02 9.79
#